data_AF-A0A1G2NCS7-F1
#
_entry.id   AF-A0A1G2NCS7-F1
#
_cell.length_a   1.000
_cell.length_b   1.000
_cell.length_c   1.000
_cell.angle_alpha   90.00
_cell.angle_beta   90.00
_cell.angle_gamma   90.00
#
_symmetry.space_group_name_H-M   'P 1'
#
loop_
_entity.id
_entity.type
_entity.pdbx_description
1 polymer ?
#
loop_
_entity_poly.entity_id
_entity_poly.type
_entity_poly.pdbx_seq_one_letter_code
_entity_poly.pdbx_strand_id
1 'polypeptide(L)'
;MRYQTPQFIDIEDRLFGPLTVKQFIYLVGGAGLSFILYRFLPFIVAILIIAPVAALALALAFWKINNKPFVFVLESAIRYYLSEKLYLWRKVPRAPSAKSPAQNTNPPTIPKLTEGKLKDLTWTLDISHTTTRK
;
A
#
# COMPACT_ATOMS: atom_id res chain seq x y z
N MET A 1 2.10 -5.43 39.05
CA MET A 1 3.30 -5.91 38.34
C MET A 1 3.19 -5.46 36.89
N ARG A 2 4.18 -4.74 36.34
CA ARG A 2 4.21 -4.33 34.92
C ARG A 2 5.07 -5.35 34.18
N TYR A 3 4.50 -6.09 33.23
CA TYR A 3 5.25 -7.02 32.39
C TYR A 3 5.99 -6.22 31.31
N GLN A 4 7.30 -6.45 31.18
CA GLN A 4 8.04 -6.00 30.02
C GLN A 4 7.68 -6.91 28.86
N THR A 5 6.99 -6.38 27.86
CA THR A 5 6.73 -7.10 26.63
C THR A 5 8.04 -7.22 25.85
N PRO A 6 8.43 -8.43 25.40
CA PRO A 6 9.59 -8.60 24.55
C PRO A 6 9.45 -7.74 23.29
N GLN A 7 10.47 -6.95 22.97
CA GLN A 7 10.42 -5.98 21.86
C GLN A 7 10.67 -6.60 20.47
N PHE A 8 10.93 -7.90 20.40
CA PHE A 8 11.33 -8.59 19.17
C PHE A 8 10.34 -9.64 18.67
N ILE A 9 9.06 -9.59 19.08
CA ILE A 9 8.06 -10.55 18.59
C ILE A 9 7.75 -10.36 17.09
N ASP A 10 7.94 -9.15 16.58
CA ASP A 10 7.55 -8.75 15.22
C ASP A 10 8.63 -9.07 14.18
N ILE A 11 9.83 -9.47 14.62
CA ILE A 11 10.93 -9.84 13.72
C ILE A 11 10.83 -11.34 13.47
N GLU A 12 10.62 -11.70 12.20
CA GLU A 12 10.51 -13.08 11.79
C GLU A 12 11.83 -13.84 12.05
N ASP A 13 11.72 -15.02 12.66
CA ASP A 13 12.88 -15.86 12.97
C ASP A 13 13.66 -16.23 11.70
N ARG A 14 14.97 -15.99 11.75
CA ARG A 14 15.91 -16.39 10.70
C ARG A 14 16.49 -17.75 11.06
N LEU A 15 15.87 -18.80 10.52
CA LEU A 15 16.25 -20.18 10.83
C LEU A 15 17.53 -20.63 10.10
N PHE A 16 17.75 -20.12 8.89
CA PHE A 16 18.89 -20.50 8.04
C PHE A 16 19.77 -19.29 7.72
N GLY A 17 20.64 -18.93 8.67
CA GLY A 17 21.56 -17.80 8.53
C GLY A 17 20.82 -16.47 8.32
N PRO A 18 20.96 -15.80 7.16
CA PRO A 18 20.25 -14.55 6.88
C PRO A 18 18.80 -14.73 6.40
N LEU A 19 18.38 -15.97 6.09
CA LEU A 19 17.08 -16.24 5.46
C LEU A 19 15.99 -16.52 6.49
N THR A 20 14.82 -15.90 6.29
CA THR A 20 13.59 -16.29 7.01
C THR A 20 13.03 -17.60 6.44
N VAL A 21 12.20 -18.29 7.22
CA VAL A 21 11.56 -19.55 6.78
C VAL A 21 10.79 -19.36 5.46
N LYS A 22 10.09 -18.23 5.30
CA LYS A 22 9.36 -17.91 4.07
C LYS A 22 10.28 -17.79 2.87
N GLN A 23 11.40 -17.08 3.02
CA GLN A 23 12.39 -16.91 1.95
C GLN A 23 13.02 -18.25 1.54
N PHE A 24 13.30 -19.11 2.51
CA PHE A 24 13.78 -20.46 2.25
C PHE A 24 12.77 -21.28 1.44
N ILE A 25 11.49 -21.26 1.81
CA ILE A 25 10.43 -21.95 1.07
C ILE A 25 10.32 -21.45 -0.37
N TYR A 26 10.43 -20.13 -0.61
CA TYR A 26 10.41 -19.59 -1.98
C TYR A 26 11.59 -20.06 -2.81
N LEU A 27 12.79 -20.12 -2.23
CA LEU A 27 13.99 -20.59 -2.94
C LEU A 27 13.93 -22.08 -3.23
N VAL A 28 13.55 -22.90 -2.25
CA VAL A 28 13.42 -24.36 -2.44
C VAL A 28 12.29 -24.67 -3.40
N GLY A 29 11.15 -23.99 -3.28
CA GLY A 29 10.02 -24.14 -4.20
C GLY A 29 10.38 -23.73 -5.62
N GLY A 30 11.08 -22.60 -5.79
CA GLY A 30 11.57 -22.14 -7.09
C GLY A 30 12.58 -23.11 -7.71
N ALA A 31 13.60 -23.52 -6.95
CA ALA A 31 14.61 -24.48 -7.40
C ALA A 31 14.00 -25.86 -7.73
N GLY A 32 13.07 -26.34 -6.89
CA GLY A 32 12.34 -27.59 -7.12
C GLY A 32 11.50 -27.52 -8.40
N LEU A 33 10.76 -26.42 -8.61
CA LEU A 33 9.98 -26.21 -9.83
C LEU A 33 10.89 -26.12 -11.06
N SER A 34 12.01 -25.41 -10.97
CA SER A 34 13.00 -25.33 -12.05
C SER A 34 13.60 -26.70 -12.40
N PHE A 35 13.88 -27.53 -11.40
CA PHE A 35 14.39 -28.89 -11.62
C PHE A 35 13.35 -29.79 -12.31
N ILE A 36 12.09 -29.70 -11.89
CA ILE A 36 10.98 -30.41 -12.54
C ILE A 36 10.88 -29.98 -14.01
N LEU A 37 10.85 -28.67 -14.28
CA LEU A 37 10.79 -28.15 -15.65
C LEU A 37 11.97 -28.64 -16.51
N TYR A 38 13.18 -28.64 -15.96
CA TYR A 38 14.37 -29.17 -16.64
C TYR A 38 14.25 -30.65 -16.98
N ARG A 39 13.62 -31.45 -16.12
CA ARG A 39 13.50 -32.90 -16.30
C ARG A 39 12.46 -33.30 -17.34
N PHE A 40 11.40 -32.51 -17.50
CA PHE A 40 10.25 -32.83 -18.36
C PHE A 40 10.27 -32.12 -19.72
N LEU A 41 10.93 -30.97 -19.86
CA LEU A 41 10.93 -30.19 -21.11
C LEU A 41 12.25 -30.32 -21.88
N PRO A 42 12.24 -30.14 -23.21
CA PRO A 42 13.46 -30.04 -23.99
C PRO A 42 14.30 -28.83 -23.54
N PHE A 43 15.62 -28.97 -23.56
CA PHE A 43 16.58 -28.04 -22.93
C PHE A 43 16.31 -26.55 -23.23
N ILE A 44 16.06 -26.21 -24.49
CA ILE A 44 15.84 -24.82 -24.94
C ILE A 44 14.56 -24.24 -24.32
N VAL A 45 13.46 -25.01 -24.35
CA VAL A 45 12.16 -24.59 -23.79
C VAL A 45 12.23 -24.54 -22.27
N ALA A 46 12.92 -25.51 -21.66
CA ALA A 46 13.13 -25.55 -20.22
C ALA A 46 13.84 -24.28 -19.74
N ILE A 47 14.94 -23.87 -20.38
CA ILE A 47 15.70 -22.67 -19.99
C ILE A 47 14.86 -21.40 -20.13
N LEU A 48 14.05 -21.30 -21.19
CA LEU A 48 13.19 -20.14 -21.42
C LEU A 48 12.15 -19.95 -20.31
N ILE A 49 11.65 -21.04 -19.73
CA ILE A 49 10.65 -21.01 -18.64
C ILE A 49 11.33 -20.95 -17.26
N ILE A 50 12.46 -21.64 -17.09
CA ILE A 50 13.22 -21.64 -15.83
C ILE A 50 13.75 -20.24 -15.53
N ALA A 51 14.21 -19.49 -16.53
CA ALA A 51 14.73 -18.14 -16.32
C ALA A 51 13.74 -17.20 -15.60
N PRO A 52 12.50 -16.99 -16.06
CA PRO A 52 11.53 -16.16 -15.35
C PRO A 52 11.09 -16.77 -14.00
N VAL A 53 11.00 -18.10 -13.88
CA VAL A 53 10.66 -18.78 -12.61
C VAL A 53 11.74 -18.53 -11.56
N ALA A 54 13.01 -18.70 -11.92
CA ALA A 54 14.14 -18.46 -11.03
C ALA A 54 14.25 -16.97 -10.66
N ALA A 55 14.05 -16.07 -11.63
CA ALA A 55 14.01 -14.63 -11.37
C ALA A 55 12.89 -14.25 -10.40
N LEU A 56 11.69 -14.84 -10.55
CA LEU A 56 10.55 -14.60 -9.67
C LEU A 56 10.80 -15.14 -8.26
N ALA A 57 11.40 -16.33 -8.13
CA ALA A 57 11.76 -16.90 -6.83
C ALA A 57 12.79 -16.04 -6.08
N LEU A 58 13.81 -15.55 -6.78
CA LEU A 58 14.79 -14.62 -6.22
C LEU A 58 14.16 -13.28 -5.84
N ALA A 59 13.25 -12.76 -6.66
CA ALA A 59 12.53 -11.53 -6.35
C ALA A 59 11.66 -11.69 -5.09
N LEU A 60 10.94 -12.81 -4.94
CA LEU A 60 10.16 -13.11 -3.74
C LEU A 60 11.03 -13.22 -2.48
N ALA A 61 12.23 -13.79 -2.59
CA ALA A 61 13.12 -13.98 -1.46
C ALA A 61 13.81 -12.68 -1.03
N PHE A 62 14.38 -11.90 -1.97
CA PHE A 62 15.29 -10.81 -1.65
C PHE A 62 14.77 -9.42 -2.00
N TRP A 63 13.81 -9.29 -2.91
CA TRP A 63 13.35 -7.99 -3.36
C TRP A 63 12.42 -7.34 -2.33
N LYS A 64 12.65 -6.04 -2.09
CA LYS A 64 11.82 -5.22 -1.20
C LYS A 64 11.46 -3.94 -1.92
N ILE A 65 10.19 -3.57 -1.84
CA ILE A 65 9.65 -2.34 -2.41
C ILE A 65 9.07 -1.51 -1.27
N ASN A 66 9.51 -0.27 -1.13
CA ASN A 66 9.05 0.66 -0.09
C ASN A 66 9.10 0.05 1.32
N ASN A 67 10.22 -0.60 1.67
CA ASN A 67 10.43 -1.33 2.93
C ASN A 67 9.46 -2.50 3.20
N LYS A 68 8.69 -2.94 2.19
CA LYS A 68 7.82 -4.11 2.28
C LYS A 68 8.39 -5.28 1.45
N PRO A 69 8.30 -6.52 1.95
CA PRO A 69 8.61 -7.71 1.16
C PRO A 69 7.82 -7.76 -0.14
N PHE A 70 8.47 -8.17 -1.24
CA PHE A 70 7.85 -8.26 -2.57
C PHE A 70 6.59 -9.14 -2.60
N VAL A 71 6.49 -10.12 -1.70
CA VAL A 71 5.30 -10.97 -1.52
C VAL A 71 4.01 -10.15 -1.40
N PHE A 72 4.02 -9.06 -0.61
CA PHE A 72 2.83 -8.23 -0.42
C PHE A 72 2.46 -7.45 -1.69
N VAL A 73 3.46 -7.05 -2.47
CA VAL A 73 3.26 -6.36 -3.75
C VAL A 73 2.65 -7.33 -4.75
N LEU A 74 3.19 -8.55 -4.83
CA LEU A 74 2.67 -9.59 -5.71
C LEU A 74 1.25 -10.00 -5.32
N GLU A 75 0.98 -10.20 -4.03
CA GLU A 75 -0.37 -10.50 -3.52
C GLU A 75 -1.34 -9.38 -3.89
N SER A 76 -0.95 -8.12 -3.70
CA SER A 76 -1.78 -6.96 -4.05
C SER A 76 -2.01 -6.86 -5.55
N ALA A 77 -1.00 -7.18 -6.37
CA ALA A 77 -1.12 -7.18 -7.83
C ALA A 77 -2.09 -8.28 -8.31
N ILE A 78 -1.96 -9.49 -7.77
CA ILE A 78 -2.86 -10.62 -8.05
C ILE A 78 -4.29 -10.26 -7.63
N ARG A 79 -4.48 -9.81 -6.38
CA ARG A 79 -5.78 -9.34 -5.89
C ARG A 79 -6.36 -8.25 -6.78
N TYR A 80 -5.58 -7.24 -7.16
CA TYR A 80 -6.05 -6.15 -8.01
C TYR A 80 -6.50 -6.60 -9.40
N TYR A 81 -5.81 -7.59 -9.97
CA TYR A 81 -6.16 -8.14 -11.29
C TYR A 81 -7.42 -9.02 -11.23
N LEU A 82 -7.56 -9.83 -10.17
CA LEU A 82 -8.70 -10.74 -9.99
C LEU A 82 -9.93 -10.08 -9.35
N SER A 83 -9.76 -8.95 -8.68
CA SER A 83 -10.87 -8.28 -7.98
C SER A 83 -11.82 -7.60 -8.95
N GLU A 84 -13.12 -7.76 -8.70
CA GLU A 84 -14.16 -7.04 -9.42
C GLU A 84 -14.08 -5.54 -9.13
N LYS A 85 -14.03 -4.74 -10.19
CA LYS A 85 -13.94 -3.28 -10.12
C LYS A 85 -15.33 -2.65 -9.98
N LEU A 86 -16.10 -3.10 -9.00
CA LEU A 86 -17.42 -2.53 -8.72
C LEU A 86 -17.25 -1.21 -7.97
N TYR A 87 -17.17 -0.11 -8.73
CA TYR A 87 -17.22 1.24 -8.20
C TYR A 87 -18.66 1.60 -7.83
N LEU A 88 -19.17 0.97 -6.77
CA LEU A 88 -20.44 1.34 -6.19
C LEU A 88 -20.23 2.57 -5.31
N TRP A 89 -20.87 3.68 -5.67
CA TRP A 89 -20.94 4.84 -4.79
C TRP A 89 -21.73 4.44 -3.53
N ARG A 90 -21.01 4.13 -2.46
CA ARG A 90 -21.61 3.86 -1.16
C ARG A 90 -21.61 5.17 -0.39
N LYS A 91 -22.79 5.77 -0.24
CA LYS A 91 -22.99 6.90 0.67
C LYS A 91 -22.82 6.38 2.10
N VAL A 92 -21.57 6.33 2.58
CA VAL A 92 -21.29 5.95 3.96
C VAL A 92 -21.84 7.09 4.82
N PRO A 93 -22.89 6.86 5.64
CA PRO A 93 -23.26 7.87 6.62
C PRO A 93 -22.03 8.10 7.48
N ARG A 94 -21.57 9.35 7.57
CA ARG A 94 -20.54 9.71 8.54
C ARG A 94 -21.09 9.30 9.90
N ALA A 95 -20.58 8.19 10.44
CA ALA A 95 -20.73 7.93 11.86
C ALA A 95 -20.21 9.20 12.55
N PRO A 96 -20.95 9.77 13.50
CA PRO A 96 -20.42 10.86 14.30
C PRO A 96 -19.10 10.33 14.87
N SER A 97 -17.99 10.92 14.41
CA SER A 97 -16.67 10.65 14.97
C SER A 97 -16.86 10.83 16.47
N ALA A 98 -16.78 9.72 17.20
CA ALA A 98 -16.69 9.79 18.65
C ALA A 98 -15.50 10.70 18.89
N LYS A 99 -15.79 11.90 19.38
CA LYS A 99 -14.78 12.91 19.68
C LYS A 99 -13.71 12.16 20.48
N SER A 100 -12.53 11.96 19.88
CA SER A 100 -11.36 11.65 20.68
C SER A 100 -11.32 12.66 21.82
N PRO A 101 -11.09 12.25 23.07
CA PRO A 101 -11.02 13.17 24.19
C PRO A 101 -10.08 14.30 23.80
N ALA A 102 -10.63 15.51 23.81
CA ALA A 102 -9.99 16.70 23.26
C ALA A 102 -8.59 16.83 23.85
N GLN A 103 -7.59 16.62 23.00
CA GLN A 103 -6.27 17.14 23.24
C GLN A 103 -6.43 18.66 23.23
N ASN A 104 -6.05 19.31 24.33
CA ASN A 104 -6.16 20.76 24.53
C ASN A 104 -5.39 21.51 23.44
N THR A 105 -6.03 21.76 22.30
CA THR A 105 -5.63 22.75 21.32
C THR A 105 -6.78 23.72 21.23
N ASN A 106 -6.54 24.95 21.69
CA ASN A 106 -7.45 26.08 21.49
C ASN A 106 -8.01 26.01 20.06
N PRO A 107 -9.34 26.06 19.87
CA PRO A 107 -9.89 26.01 18.52
C PRO A 107 -9.23 27.12 17.69
N PRO A 108 -8.78 26.85 16.45
CA PRO A 108 -8.33 27.92 15.59
C PRO A 108 -9.46 28.93 15.49
N THR A 109 -9.21 30.16 15.93
CA THR A 109 -10.16 31.27 15.86
C THR A 109 -10.49 31.50 14.39
N ILE A 110 -11.54 30.87 13.91
CA ILE A 110 -12.08 31.12 12.58
C ILE A 110 -12.67 32.53 12.67
N PRO A 111 -12.16 33.52 11.91
CA PRO A 111 -12.74 34.85 11.92
C PRO A 111 -14.19 34.70 11.46
N LYS A 112 -15.12 35.06 12.34
CA LYS A 112 -16.55 35.05 12.05
C LYS A 112 -16.79 36.10 10.96
N LEU A 113 -16.90 35.67 9.71
CA LEU A 113 -17.20 36.56 8.60
C LEU A 113 -18.60 37.11 8.82
N THR A 114 -18.69 38.39 9.18
CA THR A 114 -19.97 39.11 9.29
C THR A 114 -20.61 39.18 7.91
N GLU A 115 -21.94 39.05 7.83
CA GLU A 115 -22.70 39.09 6.56
C GLU A 115 -22.34 40.29 5.67
N GLY A 116 -21.98 41.43 6.26
CA GLY A 116 -21.48 42.60 5.53
C GLY A 116 -20.21 42.31 4.71
N LYS A 117 -19.19 41.67 5.31
CA LYS A 117 -17.94 41.33 4.60
C LYS A 117 -18.15 40.31 3.48
N LEU A 118 -19.09 39.38 3.65
CA LEU A 118 -19.46 38.44 2.61
C LEU A 118 -20.14 39.16 1.43
N LYS A 119 -21.01 40.12 1.70
CA LYS A 119 -21.67 40.92 0.66
C LYS A 119 -20.67 41.80 -0.10
N ASP A 120 -19.71 42.41 0.61
CA ASP A 120 -18.66 43.23 -0.01
C ASP A 120 -17.74 42.41 -0.91
N LEU A 121 -17.37 41.18 -0.50
CA LEU A 121 -16.57 40.25 -1.31
C LEU A 121 -17.32 39.80 -2.57
N THR A 122 -18.62 39.50 -2.45
CA THR A 122 -19.45 39.15 -3.61
C THR A 122 -19.54 40.32 -4.58
N TRP A 123 -19.74 41.54 -4.07
CA TRP A 123 -19.83 42.75 -4.89
C TRP A 123 -18.50 43.06 -5.61
N THR A 124 -17.36 42.92 -4.93
CA THR A 124 -16.04 43.11 -5.56
C THR A 124 -15.74 42.06 -6.62
N LEU A 125 -16.10 40.79 -6.38
CA LEU A 125 -15.95 39.75 -7.40
C LEU A 125 -16.78 40.08 -8.64
N ASP A 126 -18.06 40.42 -8.45
CA ASP A 126 -19.00 40.67 -9.55
C ASP A 126 -18.53 41.82 -10.45
N ILE A 127 -18.03 42.90 -9.86
CA ILE A 127 -17.51 44.06 -10.61
C ILE A 127 -16.22 43.74 -11.34
N SER A 128 -15.32 42.97 -10.73
CA SER A 128 -14.05 42.59 -11.35
C SER A 128 -14.22 41.78 -12.64
N HIS A 129 -15.30 41.01 -12.77
CA HIS A 129 -15.61 40.26 -13.99
C HIS A 129 -16.11 41.16 -15.14
N THR A 130 -16.63 42.35 -14.85
CA THR A 130 -17.15 43.27 -15.88
C THR A 130 -16.07 44.10 -16.58
N THR A 131 -14.90 44.25 -15.95
CA THR A 131 -13.81 45.10 -16.46
C THR A 131 -12.80 44.35 -17.33
N THR A 132 -12.88 43.02 -17.40
CA THR A 132 -12.02 42.18 -18.26
C THR A 132 -12.74 41.84 -19.58
N ARG A 133 -13.06 42.87 -20.36
CA ARG A 133 -13.28 42.77 -21.81
C ARG A 133 -12.55 43.92 -22.50
N LYS A 134 -11.25 43.73 -22.73
CA LYS A 134 -10.50 44.26 -23.88
C LYS A 134 -9.36 43.31 -24.17
#